data_AF-A0A385DKJ0-F1
#
_entry.id   AF-A0A385DKJ0-F1
#
_cell.length_a   1.000
_cell.length_b   1.000
_cell.length_c   1.000
_cell.angle_alpha   90.00
_cell.angle_beta   90.00
_cell.angle_gamma   90.00
#
_symmetry.space_group_name_H-M   'P 1'
#
loop_
_entity.id
_entity.type
_entity.pdbx_description
1 polymer ?
#
loop_
_entity_poly.entity_id
_entity_poly.type
_entity_poly.pdbx_seq_one_letter_code
_entity_poly.pdbx_strand_id
1 'polypeptide(L)'
;MAPGPAQAPADSALRRFGLGSLRGVGQVDFQPSVWTSLLILAALWVESWEMGLFATIGAVVSTLTAQFLNVHRDSVTQGLMSYCGVLGAIAIVVYLGNHPSSYVLAVAAAVMCTLVTATLGHLLAPFGLRAFTGPFCFVALVMVLGAPSFERVWHGTPATAITPAVPKSPVVSWTDLWQGFFTNVSQIFFAGTWYVGLIMLVGLFLAGWKVGIFAVVGSVVGLLTAWALGAPAALIGEGIYGYNAVLTSLAFGVVLLRPTPWNYGYTVVAAAASTGLTASLSVLFKVFGSHTFTWPFNITTWALLAAVPLLPRITLIDDDKS
;
A
#
# COMPACT_ATOMS: atom_id res chain seq x y z
N MET A 1 1.02 12.50 -46.94
CA MET A 1 1.11 13.12 -45.60
C MET A 1 0.13 12.39 -44.72
N ALA A 2 0.61 11.46 -43.87
CA ALA A 2 -0.28 10.74 -42.97
C ALA A 2 -0.85 11.73 -41.94
N PRO A 3 -2.15 11.70 -41.63
CA PRO A 3 -2.72 12.57 -40.61
C PRO A 3 -2.04 12.25 -39.27
N GLY A 4 -1.43 13.26 -38.65
CA GLY A 4 -0.85 13.13 -37.32
C GLY A 4 -1.91 12.72 -36.30
N PRO A 5 -1.52 12.04 -35.20
CA PRO A 5 -2.47 11.54 -34.22
C PRO A 5 -3.32 12.69 -33.66
N ALA A 6 -4.64 12.56 -33.82
CA ALA A 6 -5.60 13.54 -33.32
C ALA A 6 -5.39 13.76 -31.81
N GLN A 7 -5.00 14.98 -31.44
CA GLN A 7 -4.90 15.39 -30.04
C GLN A 7 -6.28 15.23 -29.40
N ALA A 8 -6.35 14.46 -28.32
CA ALA A 8 -7.60 14.31 -27.59
C ALA A 8 -7.99 15.67 -26.97
N PRO A 9 -9.28 16.03 -26.93
CA PRO A 9 -9.72 17.32 -26.40
C PRO A 9 -9.24 17.52 -24.96
N ALA A 10 -8.89 18.76 -24.60
CA ALA A 10 -8.32 19.14 -23.30
C ALA A 10 -9.16 18.65 -22.10
N ASP A 11 -10.50 18.66 -22.24
CA ASP A 11 -11.44 18.15 -21.24
C ASP A 11 -11.23 16.67 -20.92
N SER A 12 -10.79 15.88 -21.90
CA SER A 12 -10.48 14.47 -21.71
C SER A 12 -9.19 14.27 -20.91
N ALA A 13 -8.20 15.16 -21.03
CA ALA A 13 -6.94 15.08 -20.32
C ALA A 13 -7.10 15.49 -18.85
N LEU A 14 -7.82 16.59 -18.61
CA LEU A 14 -8.11 17.07 -17.26
C LEU A 14 -8.94 16.06 -16.46
N ARG A 15 -9.96 15.45 -17.08
CA ARG A 15 -10.75 14.38 -16.44
C ARG A 15 -9.88 13.17 -16.10
N ARG A 16 -9.01 12.73 -17.03
CA ARG A 16 -8.06 11.63 -16.76
C ARG A 16 -7.12 11.96 -15.63
N PHE A 17 -6.64 13.20 -15.56
CA PHE A 17 -5.77 13.67 -14.49
C PHE A 17 -6.50 13.60 -13.14
N GLY A 18 -7.67 14.24 -13.03
CA GLY A 18 -8.45 14.25 -11.78
C GLY A 18 -8.82 12.85 -11.30
N LEU A 19 -9.29 11.98 -12.20
CA LEU A 19 -9.63 10.59 -11.87
C LEU A 19 -8.39 9.77 -11.51
N GLY A 20 -7.30 9.89 -12.26
CA GLY A 20 -6.07 9.13 -12.01
C GLY A 20 -5.38 9.50 -10.69
N SER A 21 -5.38 10.78 -10.34
CA SER A 21 -4.86 11.23 -9.04
C SER A 21 -5.71 10.72 -7.91
N LEU A 22 -7.03 10.92 -7.97
CA LEU A 22 -7.92 10.49 -6.89
C LEU A 22 -7.94 8.97 -6.75
N ARG A 23 -8.19 8.22 -7.83
CA ARG A 23 -8.23 6.75 -7.80
C ARG A 23 -6.90 6.13 -7.40
N GLY A 24 -5.78 6.82 -7.62
CA GLY A 24 -4.48 6.42 -7.10
C GLY A 24 -4.47 6.21 -5.59
N VAL A 25 -5.23 7.00 -4.84
CA VAL A 25 -5.34 6.86 -3.38
C VAL A 25 -6.02 5.54 -3.03
N GLY A 26 -7.18 5.23 -3.62
CA GLY A 26 -7.88 3.97 -3.36
C GLY A 26 -7.20 2.73 -3.95
N GLN A 27 -6.40 2.90 -5.02
CA GLN A 27 -5.63 1.81 -5.63
C GLN A 27 -4.53 1.24 -4.74
N VAL A 28 -4.12 1.97 -3.69
CA VAL A 28 -3.24 1.41 -2.65
C VAL A 28 -3.86 0.12 -2.06
N ASP A 29 -5.19 0.11 -1.91
CA ASP A 29 -5.98 -1.05 -1.45
C ASP A 29 -6.66 -1.81 -2.62
N PHE A 30 -6.16 -1.64 -3.84
CA PHE A 30 -6.71 -2.20 -5.08
C PHE A 30 -8.10 -1.69 -5.49
N GLN A 31 -8.52 -0.52 -5.00
CA GLN A 31 -9.87 0.01 -5.25
C GLN A 31 -9.86 1.24 -6.16
N PRO A 32 -10.16 1.12 -7.48
CA PRO A 32 -10.33 2.27 -8.39
C PRO A 32 -11.66 3.05 -8.17
N SER A 33 -12.27 2.93 -6.99
CA SER A 33 -13.51 3.61 -6.62
C SER A 33 -13.22 5.05 -6.20
N VAL A 34 -13.96 5.99 -6.79
CA VAL A 34 -13.87 7.42 -6.44
C VAL A 34 -14.26 7.64 -4.98
N TRP A 35 -15.34 7.00 -4.51
CA TRP A 35 -15.84 7.18 -3.14
C TRP A 35 -14.90 6.61 -2.09
N THR A 36 -14.35 5.43 -2.35
CA THR A 36 -13.34 4.81 -1.48
C THR A 36 -12.09 5.68 -1.42
N SER A 37 -11.63 6.17 -2.57
CA SER A 37 -10.47 7.06 -2.63
C SER A 37 -10.67 8.37 -1.89
N LEU A 38 -11.88 8.98 -1.97
CA LEU A 38 -12.21 10.19 -1.23
C LEU A 38 -12.21 9.95 0.27
N LEU A 39 -12.79 8.84 0.74
CA LEU A 39 -12.81 8.51 2.17
C LEU A 39 -11.41 8.20 2.70
N ILE A 40 -10.60 7.46 1.96
CA ILE A 40 -9.20 7.20 2.34
C ILE A 40 -8.41 8.51 2.38
N LEU A 41 -8.54 9.36 1.36
CA LEU A 41 -7.87 10.66 1.36
C LEU A 41 -8.33 11.52 2.54
N ALA A 42 -9.63 11.60 2.81
CA ALA A 42 -10.17 12.31 3.97
C ALA A 42 -9.64 11.73 5.29
N ALA A 43 -9.53 10.41 5.41
CA ALA A 43 -8.95 9.75 6.58
C ALA A 43 -7.48 10.15 6.78
N LEU A 44 -6.70 10.31 5.71
CA LEU A 44 -5.32 10.80 5.79
C LEU A 44 -5.24 12.26 6.26
N TRP A 45 -6.17 13.12 5.85
CA TRP A 45 -6.27 14.49 6.40
C TRP A 45 -6.71 14.52 7.86
N VAL A 46 -7.54 13.55 8.28
CA VAL A 46 -7.94 13.35 9.68
C VAL A 46 -6.77 12.86 10.53
N GLU A 47 -5.91 12.00 9.99
CA GLU A 47 -4.66 11.59 10.65
C GLU A 47 -3.75 12.80 10.90
N SER A 48 -3.45 13.56 9.86
CA SER A 48 -2.76 14.85 9.96
C SER A 48 -2.77 15.60 8.63
N TRP A 49 -2.55 16.91 8.67
CA TRP A 49 -2.46 17.71 7.45
C TRP A 49 -1.22 17.34 6.62
N GLU A 50 -0.12 16.90 7.26
CA GLU A 50 1.07 16.41 6.58
C GLU A 50 0.76 15.15 5.76
N MET A 51 0.11 14.15 6.36
CA MET A 51 -0.21 12.88 5.69
C MET A 51 -1.14 13.11 4.49
N GLY A 52 -2.19 13.91 4.67
CA GLY A 52 -3.11 14.28 3.59
C GLY A 52 -2.43 15.06 2.45
N LEU A 53 -1.53 16.01 2.79
CA LEU A 53 -0.81 16.80 1.80
C LEU A 53 0.19 15.94 0.99
N PHE A 54 1.02 15.15 1.66
CA PHE A 54 2.02 14.31 0.98
C PHE A 54 1.36 13.21 0.14
N ALA A 55 0.26 12.61 0.60
CA ALA A 55 -0.56 11.72 -0.21
C ALA A 55 -1.06 12.40 -1.50
N THR A 56 -1.51 13.65 -1.38
CA THR A 56 -1.99 14.45 -2.52
C THR A 56 -0.86 14.78 -3.50
N ILE A 57 0.33 15.17 -3.00
CA ILE A 57 1.53 15.40 -3.82
C ILE A 57 1.87 14.13 -4.61
N GLY A 58 1.94 12.99 -3.93
CA GLY A 58 2.21 11.70 -4.56
C GLY A 58 1.22 11.35 -5.69
N ALA A 59 -0.07 11.46 -5.40
CA ALA A 59 -1.14 11.21 -6.36
C ALA A 59 -1.05 12.10 -7.61
N VAL A 60 -0.88 13.41 -7.40
CA VAL A 60 -0.84 14.41 -8.48
C VAL A 60 0.42 14.26 -9.32
N VAL A 61 1.59 14.25 -8.69
CA VAL A 61 2.89 14.21 -9.39
C VAL A 61 3.04 12.92 -10.19
N SER A 62 2.69 11.77 -9.63
CA SER A 62 2.77 10.50 -10.36
C SER A 62 1.80 10.44 -11.54
N THR A 63 0.59 11.01 -11.39
CA THR A 63 -0.39 11.08 -12.49
C THR A 63 0.10 11.99 -13.61
N LEU A 64 0.63 13.18 -13.27
CA LEU A 64 1.23 14.09 -14.24
C LEU A 64 2.42 13.46 -14.95
N THR A 65 3.29 12.77 -14.21
CA THR A 65 4.44 12.04 -14.77
C THR A 65 3.96 10.98 -15.77
N ALA A 66 2.95 10.19 -15.43
CA ALA A 66 2.40 9.18 -16.32
C ALA A 66 1.76 9.78 -17.59
N GLN A 67 1.06 10.92 -17.45
CA GLN A 67 0.50 11.63 -18.61
C GLN A 67 1.59 12.23 -19.50
N PHE A 68 2.62 12.84 -18.90
CA PHE A 68 3.76 13.42 -19.61
C PHE A 68 4.52 12.36 -20.41
N LEU A 69 4.69 11.17 -19.84
CA LEU A 69 5.32 10.01 -20.49
C LEU A 69 4.37 9.26 -21.44
N ASN A 70 3.15 9.77 -21.66
CA ASN A 70 2.15 9.20 -22.55
C ASN A 70 1.83 7.71 -22.23
N VAL A 71 1.77 7.38 -20.94
CA VAL A 71 1.33 6.05 -20.48
C VAL A 71 -0.12 5.80 -20.90
N HIS A 72 -0.46 4.53 -21.14
CA HIS A 72 -1.79 4.12 -21.59
C HIS A 72 -2.91 4.73 -20.73
N ARG A 73 -3.93 5.29 -21.41
CA ARG A 73 -4.95 6.15 -20.80
C ARG A 73 -5.73 5.44 -19.69
N ASP A 74 -6.03 4.15 -19.87
CA ASP A 74 -6.79 3.40 -18.88
C ASP A 74 -5.97 3.16 -17.61
N SER A 75 -4.66 2.86 -17.74
CA SER A 75 -3.76 2.73 -16.60
C SER A 75 -3.68 4.02 -15.79
N VAL A 76 -3.62 5.17 -16.47
CA VAL A 76 -3.66 6.49 -15.80
C VAL A 76 -5.01 6.71 -15.12
N THR A 77 -6.12 6.50 -15.83
CA THR A 77 -7.49 6.80 -15.34
C THR A 77 -7.92 5.87 -14.21
N GLN A 78 -7.37 4.66 -14.15
CA GLN A 78 -7.59 3.71 -13.07
C GLN A 78 -6.68 3.96 -11.86
N GLY A 79 -5.74 4.90 -11.93
CA GLY A 79 -4.81 5.21 -10.84
C GLY A 79 -3.65 4.22 -10.68
N LEU A 80 -3.42 3.34 -11.67
CA LEU A 80 -2.39 2.28 -11.59
C LEU A 80 -0.96 2.81 -11.62
N MET A 81 -0.77 4.06 -12.05
CA MET A 81 0.55 4.71 -12.09
C MET A 81 0.81 5.65 -10.91
N SER A 82 -0.17 5.84 -10.02
CA SER A 82 -0.13 6.86 -8.97
C SER A 82 -0.09 6.31 -7.54
N TYR A 83 -0.65 5.13 -7.26
CA TYR A 83 -0.75 4.61 -5.89
C TYR A 83 0.61 4.40 -5.20
N CYS A 84 1.64 3.93 -5.92
CA CYS A 84 3.00 3.85 -5.36
C CYS A 84 3.58 5.25 -5.06
N GLY A 85 3.21 6.27 -5.82
CA GLY A 85 3.61 7.64 -5.55
C GLY A 85 2.97 8.21 -4.28
N VAL A 86 1.70 7.86 -4.02
CA VAL A 86 0.99 8.21 -2.77
C VAL A 86 1.76 7.68 -1.56
N LEU A 87 2.03 6.37 -1.51
CA LEU A 87 2.78 5.76 -0.41
C LEU A 87 4.23 6.27 -0.34
N GLY A 88 4.87 6.47 -1.49
CA GLY A 88 6.24 6.99 -1.56
C GLY A 88 6.35 8.38 -0.94
N ALA A 89 5.44 9.29 -1.28
CA ALA A 89 5.41 10.63 -0.71
C ALA A 89 5.09 10.61 0.79
N ILE A 90 4.12 9.80 1.23
CA ILE A 90 3.81 9.63 2.66
C ILE A 90 5.05 9.13 3.42
N ALA A 91 5.76 8.14 2.88
CA ALA A 91 6.99 7.65 3.52
C ALA A 91 8.03 8.75 3.68
N ILE A 92 8.20 9.65 2.70
CA ILE A 92 9.14 10.76 2.83
C ILE A 92 8.84 11.62 4.05
N VAL A 93 7.58 11.98 4.32
CA VAL A 93 7.26 12.79 5.51
C VAL A 93 7.35 11.99 6.81
N VAL A 94 6.99 10.70 6.79
CA VAL A 94 7.10 9.81 7.95
C VAL A 94 8.55 9.62 8.40
N TYR A 95 9.49 9.45 7.44
CA TYR A 95 10.90 9.14 7.75
C TYR A 95 11.83 10.35 7.78
N LEU A 96 11.51 11.43 7.06
CA LEU A 96 12.37 12.62 7.00
C LEU A 96 11.76 13.85 7.68
N GLY A 97 10.52 13.74 8.17
CA GLY A 97 9.82 14.82 8.84
C GLY A 97 9.37 15.94 7.90
N ASN A 98 8.80 16.99 8.48
CA ASN A 98 8.25 18.14 7.75
C ASN A 98 9.32 19.22 7.53
N HIS A 99 10.16 19.03 6.52
CA HIS A 99 11.20 19.98 6.12
C HIS A 99 11.08 20.33 4.63
N PRO A 100 11.57 21.50 4.18
CA PRO A 100 11.56 21.87 2.76
C PRO A 100 12.16 20.81 1.83
N SER A 101 13.20 20.11 2.28
CA SER A 101 13.82 18.99 1.56
C SER A 101 12.85 17.82 1.33
N SER A 102 11.98 17.54 2.30
CA SER A 102 10.99 16.46 2.23
C SER A 102 9.97 16.69 1.11
N TYR A 103 9.55 17.93 0.85
CA TYR A 103 8.63 18.23 -0.26
C TYR A 103 9.28 17.97 -1.62
N VAL A 104 10.54 18.38 -1.80
CA VAL A 104 11.31 18.11 -3.03
C VAL A 104 11.50 16.60 -3.23
N LEU A 105 11.83 15.89 -2.15
CA LEU A 105 12.00 14.43 -2.19
C LEU A 105 10.68 13.69 -2.38
N ALA A 106 9.55 14.20 -1.90
CA ALA A 106 8.24 13.61 -2.16
C ALA A 106 7.86 13.70 -3.65
N VAL A 107 8.15 14.83 -4.30
CA VAL A 107 8.00 14.97 -5.76
C VAL A 107 8.91 13.98 -6.47
N ALA A 108 10.19 13.90 -6.09
CA ALA A 108 11.13 12.96 -6.68
C ALA A 108 10.71 11.49 -6.47
N ALA A 109 10.24 11.14 -5.27
CA ALA A 109 9.74 9.81 -4.93
C ALA A 109 8.53 9.45 -5.79
N ALA A 110 7.58 10.38 -5.98
CA ALA A 110 6.41 10.16 -6.82
C ALA A 110 6.78 9.91 -8.29
N VAL A 111 7.71 10.70 -8.85
CA VAL A 111 8.23 10.48 -10.22
C VAL A 111 8.90 9.12 -10.32
N MET A 112 9.81 8.80 -9.40
CA MET A 112 10.53 7.53 -9.40
C MET A 112 9.61 6.32 -9.21
N CYS A 113 8.60 6.42 -8.34
CA CYS A 113 7.58 5.39 -8.17
C CYS A 113 6.86 5.11 -9.49
N THR A 114 6.48 6.14 -10.26
CA THR A 114 5.84 5.94 -11.57
C THR A 114 6.76 5.22 -12.56
N LEU A 115 8.04 5.60 -12.61
CA LEU A 115 9.03 4.96 -13.49
C LEU A 115 9.30 3.50 -13.10
N VAL A 116 9.45 3.24 -11.79
CA VAL A 116 9.68 1.89 -11.27
C VAL A 116 8.42 1.03 -11.42
N THR A 117 7.21 1.59 -11.30
CA THR A 117 5.96 0.90 -11.61
C THR A 117 5.93 0.42 -13.06
N ALA A 118 6.29 1.28 -14.02
CA ALA A 118 6.39 0.87 -15.43
C ALA A 118 7.45 -0.22 -15.64
N THR A 119 8.62 -0.06 -14.99
CA THR A 119 9.74 -1.01 -15.10
C THR A 119 9.38 -2.39 -14.55
N LEU A 120 8.89 -2.46 -13.31
CA LEU A 120 8.49 -3.71 -12.68
C LEU A 120 7.29 -4.34 -13.37
N GLY A 121 6.33 -3.52 -13.83
CA GLY A 121 5.21 -4.01 -14.64
C GLY A 121 5.68 -4.75 -15.90
N HIS A 122 6.67 -4.21 -16.60
CA HIS A 122 7.25 -4.85 -17.79
C HIS A 122 8.02 -6.13 -17.43
N LEU A 123 8.87 -6.10 -16.40
CA LEU A 123 9.71 -7.23 -16.01
C LEU A 123 8.92 -8.42 -15.44
N LEU A 124 7.80 -8.15 -14.77
CA LEU A 124 6.98 -9.17 -14.11
C LEU A 124 5.90 -9.76 -15.03
N ALA A 125 5.53 -9.07 -16.11
CA ALA A 125 4.50 -9.51 -17.04
C ALA A 125 4.72 -10.93 -17.61
N PRO A 126 5.94 -11.35 -18.02
CA PRO A 126 6.18 -12.71 -18.53
C PRO A 126 5.88 -13.82 -17.52
N PHE A 127 5.87 -13.51 -16.23
CA PHE A 127 5.58 -14.44 -15.15
C PHE A 127 4.12 -14.38 -14.67
N GLY A 128 3.28 -13.54 -15.30
CA GLY A 128 1.90 -13.32 -14.86
C GLY A 128 1.80 -12.59 -13.51
N LEU A 129 2.88 -11.91 -13.09
CA LEU A 129 2.94 -11.20 -11.81
C LEU A 129 2.67 -9.70 -11.99
N ARG A 130 2.10 -9.07 -10.96
CA ARG A 130 1.84 -7.63 -10.91
C ARG A 130 2.89 -6.94 -10.02
N ALA A 131 3.22 -5.68 -10.32
CA ALA A 131 4.22 -4.92 -9.54
C ALA A 131 3.78 -4.66 -8.09
N PHE A 132 2.47 -4.63 -7.83
CA PHE A 132 1.89 -4.30 -6.53
C PHE A 132 2.55 -3.03 -5.95
N THR A 133 2.82 -3.00 -4.65
CA THR A 133 3.47 -1.84 -4.00
C THR A 133 5.00 -1.93 -3.97
N GLY A 134 5.58 -2.91 -4.69
CA GLY A 134 7.02 -3.09 -4.84
C GLY A 134 7.77 -1.82 -5.31
N PRO A 135 7.25 -1.04 -6.29
CA PRO A 135 7.85 0.23 -6.68
C PRO A 135 8.01 1.22 -5.53
N PHE A 136 6.96 1.37 -4.72
CA PHE A 136 6.98 2.20 -3.52
C PHE A 136 8.04 1.70 -2.54
N CYS A 137 8.03 0.40 -2.20
CA CYS A 137 8.98 -0.16 -1.25
C CYS A 137 10.43 0.04 -1.68
N PHE A 138 10.72 -0.13 -2.98
CA PHE A 138 12.06 0.05 -3.52
C PHE A 138 12.50 1.53 -3.44
N VAL A 139 11.65 2.46 -3.90
CA VAL A 139 11.98 3.89 -3.91
C VAL A 139 12.12 4.43 -2.48
N ALA A 140 11.18 4.12 -1.59
CA ALA A 140 11.22 4.54 -0.20
C ALA A 140 12.46 3.96 0.51
N LEU A 141 12.78 2.67 0.29
CA LEU A 141 13.98 2.05 0.84
C LEU A 141 15.25 2.79 0.43
N VAL A 142 15.44 3.03 -0.87
CA VAL A 142 16.65 3.71 -1.38
C VAL A 142 16.77 5.13 -0.82
N MET A 143 15.67 5.89 -0.82
CA MET A 143 15.69 7.28 -0.36
C MET A 143 15.90 7.39 1.16
N VAL A 144 15.20 6.59 1.96
CA VAL A 144 15.31 6.63 3.43
C VAL A 144 16.65 6.08 3.89
N LEU A 145 17.17 4.99 3.29
CA LEU A 145 18.50 4.45 3.60
C LEU A 145 19.61 5.44 3.22
N GLY A 146 19.47 6.14 2.09
CA GLY A 146 20.45 7.11 1.63
C GLY A 146 20.45 8.42 2.39
N ALA A 147 19.30 8.83 2.95
CA ALA A 147 19.10 10.15 3.54
C ALA A 147 20.16 10.58 4.56
N PRO A 148 20.57 9.75 5.54
CA PRO A 148 21.62 10.12 6.52
C PRO A 148 22.97 10.50 5.91
N SER A 149 23.23 10.15 4.65
CA SER A 149 24.46 10.53 3.93
C SER A 149 24.45 11.98 3.43
N PHE A 150 23.32 12.70 3.53
CA PHE A 150 23.14 14.04 2.97
C PHE A 150 22.60 15.01 4.02
N GLU A 151 23.45 15.91 4.52
CA GLU A 151 23.11 16.89 5.58
C GLU A 151 21.93 17.82 5.22
N ARG A 152 21.70 18.08 3.93
CA ARG A 152 20.56 18.92 3.47
C ARG A 152 19.23 18.18 3.45
N VAL A 153 19.27 16.86 3.56
CA VAL A 153 18.09 15.98 3.50
C VAL A 153 17.73 15.47 4.87
N TRP A 154 18.73 15.04 5.65
CA TRP A 154 18.53 14.38 6.93
C TRP A 154 18.64 15.35 8.10
N HIS A 155 17.53 15.50 8.83
CA HIS A 155 17.42 16.40 9.99
C HIS A 155 17.31 15.65 11.32
N GLY A 156 17.71 14.37 11.32
CA GLY A 156 17.52 13.43 12.44
C GLY A 156 16.30 12.54 12.25
N THR A 157 16.25 11.42 12.98
CA THR A 157 15.15 10.45 12.89
C THR A 157 13.88 11.03 13.52
N PRO A 158 12.79 11.24 12.77
CA PRO A 158 11.52 11.68 13.33
C PRO A 158 10.94 10.65 14.29
N ALA A 159 10.15 11.09 15.27
CA ALA A 159 9.46 10.17 16.18
C ALA A 159 8.52 9.19 15.45
N THR A 160 7.93 9.63 14.33
CA THR A 160 7.08 8.84 13.45
C THR A 160 7.81 7.68 12.75
N ALA A 161 9.14 7.73 12.67
CA ALA A 161 9.98 6.71 12.04
C ALA A 161 10.53 5.67 13.03
N ILE A 162 10.29 5.87 14.32
CA ILE A 162 10.83 5.04 15.40
C ILE A 162 9.72 4.13 15.90
N THR A 163 9.86 2.83 15.70
CA THR A 163 9.08 1.87 16.48
C THR A 163 9.48 2.04 17.95
N PRO A 164 8.56 2.35 18.88
CA PRO A 164 8.89 2.59 20.28
C PRO A 164 9.68 1.41 20.86
N ALA A 165 10.52 1.65 21.87
CA ALA A 165 11.14 0.57 22.65
C ALA A 165 10.06 -0.11 23.50
N VAL A 166 9.24 -0.97 22.87
CA VAL A 166 8.08 -1.58 23.50
C VAL A 166 8.55 -2.62 24.53
N PRO A 167 7.97 -2.63 25.76
CA PRO A 167 8.10 -3.78 26.64
C PRO A 167 7.71 -5.05 25.88
N LYS A 168 8.54 -6.09 25.91
CA LYS A 168 8.26 -7.38 25.24
C LYS A 168 7.14 -8.16 25.96
N SER A 169 6.10 -7.50 26.44
CA SER A 169 4.95 -8.14 27.05
C SER A 169 4.13 -8.83 25.96
N PRO A 170 3.96 -10.15 26.03
CA PRO A 170 3.05 -10.88 25.15
C PRO A 170 1.60 -10.78 25.63
N VAL A 171 1.34 -10.09 26.77
CA VAL A 171 -0.01 -9.95 27.33
C VAL A 171 -0.77 -8.89 26.55
N VAL A 172 -1.64 -9.35 25.65
CA VAL A 172 -2.49 -8.49 24.83
C VAL A 172 -3.76 -8.14 25.59
N SER A 173 -4.05 -6.85 25.74
CA SER A 173 -5.30 -6.38 26.33
C SER A 173 -6.43 -6.35 25.29
N TRP A 174 -7.68 -6.28 25.75
CA TRP A 174 -8.82 -6.05 24.85
C TRP A 174 -8.63 -4.78 24.01
N THR A 175 -8.04 -3.73 24.59
CA THR A 175 -7.77 -2.47 23.89
C THR A 175 -6.82 -2.64 22.72
N ASP A 176 -5.74 -3.39 22.92
CA ASP A 176 -4.78 -3.69 21.85
C ASP A 176 -5.45 -4.47 20.71
N LEU A 177 -6.39 -5.37 21.03
CA LEU A 177 -7.09 -6.17 20.04
C LEU A 177 -8.02 -5.33 19.16
N TRP A 178 -8.94 -4.57 19.77
CA TRP A 178 -9.93 -3.83 18.98
C TRP A 178 -9.30 -2.62 18.27
N GLN A 179 -8.31 -1.95 18.88
CA GLN A 179 -7.57 -0.89 18.19
C GLN A 179 -6.74 -1.48 17.06
N GLY A 180 -5.94 -2.51 17.33
CA GLY A 180 -5.12 -3.19 16.32
C GLY A 180 -5.94 -3.67 15.13
N PHE A 181 -7.17 -4.16 15.36
CA PHE A 181 -8.08 -4.54 14.29
C PHE A 181 -8.33 -3.42 13.27
N PHE A 182 -8.58 -2.18 13.73
CA PHE A 182 -8.78 -1.05 12.82
C PHE A 182 -7.45 -0.45 12.37
N THR A 183 -6.47 -0.34 13.26
CA THR A 183 -5.16 0.22 12.96
C THR A 183 -4.45 -0.57 11.87
N ASN A 184 -4.63 -1.89 11.79
CA ASN A 184 -4.14 -2.70 10.67
C ASN A 184 -4.55 -2.14 9.29
N VAL A 185 -5.74 -1.53 9.17
CA VAL A 185 -6.22 -0.96 7.91
C VAL A 185 -5.53 0.39 7.64
N SER A 186 -5.44 1.28 8.63
CA SER A 186 -4.80 2.59 8.45
C SER A 186 -3.28 2.50 8.32
N GLN A 187 -2.66 1.49 8.93
CA GLN A 187 -1.22 1.29 8.90
C GLN A 187 -0.69 0.93 7.50
N ILE A 188 -1.57 0.54 6.56
CA ILE A 188 -1.25 0.46 5.13
C ILE A 188 -0.69 1.79 4.61
N PHE A 189 -1.18 2.91 5.14
CA PHE A 189 -0.76 4.26 4.83
C PHE A 189 0.12 4.88 5.94
N PHE A 190 0.77 4.05 6.77
CA PHE A 190 1.59 4.49 7.91
C PHE A 190 0.83 5.22 9.04
N ALA A 191 -0.50 5.13 9.08
CA ALA A 191 -1.30 5.77 10.12
C ALA A 191 -1.62 4.78 11.27
N GLY A 192 -1.01 5.02 12.42
CA GLY A 192 -1.12 4.19 13.64
C GLY A 192 -2.38 4.42 14.47
N THR A 193 -3.48 4.83 13.83
CA THR A 193 -4.65 5.40 14.50
C THR A 193 -5.93 4.63 14.17
N TRP A 194 -6.56 4.02 15.18
CA TRP A 194 -7.72 3.14 14.99
C TRP A 194 -8.92 3.80 14.29
N TYR A 195 -9.24 5.07 14.61
CA TYR A 195 -10.42 5.72 14.02
C TYR A 195 -10.19 6.12 12.56
N VAL A 196 -8.93 6.38 12.16
CA VAL A 196 -8.54 6.54 10.75
C VAL A 196 -8.75 5.20 10.03
N GLY A 197 -8.35 4.10 10.67
CA GLY A 197 -8.58 2.74 10.16
C GLY A 197 -10.06 2.41 9.99
N LEU A 198 -10.91 2.83 10.92
CA LEU A 198 -12.36 2.70 10.82
C LEU A 198 -12.93 3.46 9.61
N ILE A 199 -12.51 4.71 9.38
CA ILE A 199 -12.95 5.52 8.23
C ILE A 199 -12.51 4.84 6.92
N MET A 200 -11.27 4.37 6.83
CA MET A 200 -10.76 3.66 5.66
C MET A 200 -11.51 2.34 5.42
N LEU A 201 -11.79 1.58 6.47
CA LEU A 201 -12.57 0.33 6.37
C LEU A 201 -13.99 0.59 5.86
N VAL A 202 -14.67 1.65 6.31
CA VAL A 202 -15.96 2.07 5.73
C VAL A 202 -15.80 2.38 4.24
N GLY A 203 -14.73 3.07 3.84
CA GLY A 203 -14.40 3.32 2.44
C GLY A 203 -14.24 2.04 1.62
N LEU A 204 -13.62 1.00 2.18
CA LEU A 204 -13.48 -0.31 1.53
C LEU A 204 -14.85 -1.01 1.39
N PHE A 205 -15.75 -0.90 2.36
CA PHE A 205 -17.12 -1.40 2.22
C PHE A 205 -17.92 -0.66 1.12
N LEU A 206 -17.63 0.63 0.89
CA LEU A 206 -18.22 1.37 -0.24
C LEU A 206 -17.70 0.91 -1.61
N ALA A 207 -16.50 0.34 -1.69
CA ALA A 207 -16.03 -0.31 -2.93
C ALA A 207 -16.80 -1.61 -3.20
N GLY A 208 -17.21 -2.31 -2.14
CA GLY A 208 -18.08 -3.46 -2.20
C GLY A 208 -18.00 -4.31 -0.93
N TRP A 209 -19.09 -5.03 -0.63
CA TRP A 209 -19.17 -5.84 0.59
C TRP A 209 -18.06 -6.89 0.70
N LYS A 210 -17.64 -7.50 -0.42
CA LYS A 210 -16.52 -8.46 -0.45
C LYS A 210 -15.19 -7.81 -0.11
N VAL A 211 -14.95 -6.59 -0.60
CA VAL A 211 -13.72 -5.83 -0.31
C VAL A 211 -13.62 -5.59 1.19
N GLY A 212 -14.68 -5.07 1.80
CA GLY A 212 -14.73 -4.86 3.26
C GLY A 212 -14.55 -6.15 4.05
N ILE A 213 -15.18 -7.26 3.65
CA ILE A 213 -15.00 -8.56 4.32
C ILE A 213 -13.56 -9.05 4.21
N PHE A 214 -12.91 -8.98 3.04
CA PHE A 214 -11.53 -9.43 2.92
C PHE A 214 -10.53 -8.50 3.63
N ALA A 215 -10.84 -7.21 3.78
CA ALA A 215 -10.07 -6.33 4.67
C ALA A 215 -10.20 -6.78 6.14
N VAL A 216 -11.41 -7.09 6.60
CA VAL A 216 -11.68 -7.64 7.93
C VAL A 216 -10.95 -8.97 8.14
N VAL A 217 -11.04 -9.90 7.18
CA VAL A 217 -10.36 -11.21 7.24
C VAL A 217 -8.86 -11.03 7.38
N GLY A 218 -8.24 -10.17 6.55
CA GLY A 218 -6.81 -9.93 6.63
C GLY A 218 -6.39 -9.33 7.97
N SER A 219 -7.17 -8.38 8.50
CA SER A 219 -6.91 -7.78 9.81
C SER A 219 -7.01 -8.79 10.95
N VAL A 220 -8.08 -9.59 10.98
CA VAL A 220 -8.28 -10.66 11.98
C VAL A 220 -7.18 -11.70 11.89
N VAL A 221 -6.88 -12.20 10.69
CA VAL A 221 -5.84 -13.23 10.50
C VAL A 221 -4.47 -12.70 10.91
N GLY A 222 -4.14 -11.46 10.55
CA GLY A 222 -2.87 -10.85 10.94
C GLY A 222 -2.75 -10.67 12.45
N LEU A 223 -3.80 -10.16 13.09
CA LEU A 223 -3.85 -10.01 14.54
C LEU A 223 -3.73 -11.35 15.28
N LEU A 224 -4.49 -12.36 14.86
CA LEU A 224 -4.46 -13.69 15.49
C LEU A 224 -3.13 -14.40 15.26
N THR A 225 -2.53 -14.24 14.07
CA THR A 225 -1.22 -14.82 13.78
C THR A 225 -0.14 -14.16 14.62
N ALA A 226 -0.13 -12.83 14.72
CA ALA A 226 0.80 -12.09 15.55
C ALA A 226 0.68 -12.47 17.04
N TRP A 227 -0.54 -12.56 17.55
CA TRP A 227 -0.82 -13.02 18.90
C TRP A 227 -0.35 -14.46 19.13
N ALA A 228 -0.66 -15.39 18.23
CA ALA A 228 -0.26 -16.79 18.33
C ALA A 228 1.27 -16.98 18.32
N LEU A 229 2.00 -16.09 17.62
CA LEU A 229 3.46 -16.07 17.61
C LEU A 229 4.09 -15.33 18.80
N GLY A 230 3.28 -14.78 19.71
CA GLY A 230 3.77 -14.06 20.90
C GLY A 230 4.37 -12.69 20.59
N ALA A 231 3.86 -12.01 19.57
CA ALA A 231 4.30 -10.66 19.23
C ALA A 231 3.99 -9.65 20.37
N PRO A 232 4.80 -8.59 20.55
CA PRO A 232 4.55 -7.56 21.56
C PRO A 232 3.18 -6.90 21.40
N ALA A 233 2.42 -6.78 22.50
CA ALA A 233 1.05 -6.28 22.47
C ALA A 233 0.90 -4.89 21.84
N ALA A 234 1.81 -3.94 22.12
CA ALA A 234 1.71 -2.60 21.56
C ALA A 234 1.86 -2.59 20.03
N LEU A 235 2.73 -3.45 19.46
CA LEU A 235 2.90 -3.56 18.01
C LEU A 235 1.68 -4.21 17.34
N ILE A 236 0.93 -5.05 18.07
CA ILE A 236 -0.37 -5.55 17.62
C ILE A 236 -1.39 -4.40 17.62
N GLY A 237 -1.45 -3.59 18.69
CA GLY A 237 -2.35 -2.44 18.81
C GLY A 237 -2.07 -1.32 17.79
N GLU A 238 -0.80 -1.08 17.47
CA GLU A 238 -0.33 -0.16 16.42
C GLU A 238 -0.49 -0.75 15.00
N GLY A 239 -1.02 -1.97 14.89
CA GLY A 239 -1.32 -2.62 13.60
C GLY A 239 -0.09 -3.01 12.77
N ILE A 240 1.13 -2.93 13.33
CA ILE A 240 2.40 -3.18 12.63
C ILE A 240 2.47 -4.59 12.06
N TYR A 241 1.87 -5.57 12.73
CA TYR A 241 1.90 -6.96 12.27
C TYR A 241 0.76 -7.33 11.30
N GLY A 242 -0.31 -6.54 11.19
CA GLY A 242 -1.50 -6.96 10.44
C GLY A 242 -1.75 -6.25 9.10
N TYR A 243 -1.18 -5.06 8.87
CA TYR A 243 -1.48 -4.31 7.62
C TYR A 243 -1.05 -5.04 6.33
N ASN A 244 0.11 -5.72 6.36
CA ASN A 244 0.54 -6.56 5.24
C ASN A 244 -0.43 -7.72 5.00
N ALA A 245 -1.04 -8.27 6.05
CA ALA A 245 -2.04 -9.33 5.95
C ALA A 245 -3.35 -8.81 5.34
N VAL A 246 -3.74 -7.56 5.64
CA VAL A 246 -4.89 -6.88 5.00
C VAL A 246 -4.67 -6.78 3.49
N LEU A 247 -3.52 -6.26 3.04
CA LEU A 247 -3.19 -6.17 1.61
C LEU A 247 -3.14 -7.55 0.93
N THR A 248 -2.51 -8.54 1.57
CA THR A 248 -2.45 -9.91 1.02
C THR A 248 -3.84 -10.52 0.90
N SER A 249 -4.70 -10.30 1.89
CA SER A 249 -6.09 -10.77 1.88
C SER A 249 -6.92 -10.11 0.78
N LEU A 250 -6.80 -8.79 0.61
CA LEU A 250 -7.45 -8.07 -0.49
C LEU A 250 -6.95 -8.56 -1.87
N ALA A 251 -5.64 -8.73 -2.03
CA ALA A 251 -5.05 -9.19 -3.28
C ALA A 251 -5.59 -10.58 -3.67
N PHE A 252 -5.50 -11.58 -2.79
CA PHE A 252 -5.97 -12.93 -3.13
C PHE A 252 -7.50 -13.06 -3.11
N GLY A 253 -8.16 -12.53 -2.08
CA GLY A 253 -9.59 -12.72 -1.85
C GLY A 253 -10.51 -11.90 -2.75
N VAL A 254 -10.01 -10.78 -3.30
CA VAL A 254 -10.81 -9.87 -4.13
C VAL A 254 -10.27 -9.79 -5.56
N VAL A 255 -8.96 -9.65 -5.72
CA VAL A 255 -8.36 -9.21 -7.00
C VAL A 255 -7.87 -10.35 -7.88
N LEU A 256 -7.29 -11.40 -7.27
CA LEU A 256 -6.52 -12.40 -8.00
C LEU A 256 -7.27 -13.74 -8.14
N LEU A 257 -8.00 -14.18 -7.12
CA LEU A 257 -8.57 -15.54 -7.07
C LEU A 257 -10.10 -15.56 -7.17
N ARG A 258 -10.64 -16.62 -7.78
CA ARG A 258 -12.10 -16.85 -7.83
C ARG A 258 -12.69 -17.10 -6.44
N PRO A 259 -13.98 -16.82 -6.22
CA PRO A 259 -14.64 -17.06 -4.94
C PRO A 259 -14.95 -18.55 -4.70
N THR A 260 -13.94 -19.35 -4.38
CA THR A 260 -14.06 -20.79 -4.05
C THR A 260 -13.55 -21.08 -2.65
N PRO A 261 -14.04 -22.14 -1.96
CA PRO A 261 -13.55 -22.49 -0.62
C PRO A 261 -12.03 -22.72 -0.55
N TRP A 262 -11.44 -23.32 -1.59
CA TRP A 262 -10.00 -23.53 -1.68
C TRP A 262 -9.23 -22.21 -1.75
N ASN A 263 -9.71 -21.27 -2.57
CA ASN A 263 -9.10 -19.94 -2.69
C ASN A 263 -9.25 -19.12 -1.39
N TYR A 264 -10.36 -19.28 -0.66
CA TYR A 264 -10.52 -18.64 0.65
C TYR A 264 -9.52 -19.18 1.67
N GLY A 265 -9.36 -20.50 1.74
CA GLY A 265 -8.32 -21.13 2.58
C GLY A 265 -6.91 -20.65 2.20
N TYR A 266 -6.63 -20.56 0.90
CA TYR A 266 -5.35 -20.06 0.38
C TYR A 266 -5.11 -18.60 0.77
N THR A 267 -6.15 -17.76 0.72
CA THR A 267 -6.10 -16.34 1.12
C THR A 267 -5.75 -16.20 2.61
N VAL A 268 -6.36 -17.01 3.47
CA VAL A 268 -6.06 -17.02 4.92
C VAL A 268 -4.61 -17.44 5.17
N VAL A 269 -4.14 -18.51 4.50
CA VAL A 269 -2.74 -18.95 4.61
C VAL A 269 -1.78 -17.86 4.13
N ALA A 270 -2.09 -17.20 3.03
CA ALA A 270 -1.28 -16.10 2.51
C ALA A 270 -1.21 -14.91 3.49
N ALA A 271 -2.34 -14.50 4.06
CA ALA A 271 -2.40 -13.42 5.04
C ALA A 271 -1.59 -13.75 6.32
N ALA A 272 -1.69 -14.99 6.82
CA ALA A 272 -0.90 -15.47 7.95
C ALA A 272 0.61 -15.52 7.62
N ALA A 273 0.98 -16.01 6.42
CA ALA A 273 2.37 -16.05 5.96
C ALA A 273 2.98 -14.64 5.85
N SER A 274 2.21 -13.68 5.33
CA SER A 274 2.58 -12.26 5.24
C SER A 274 2.85 -11.64 6.62
N THR A 275 2.05 -12.01 7.63
CA THR A 275 2.25 -11.61 9.03
C THR A 275 3.54 -12.19 9.61
N GLY A 276 3.77 -13.49 9.42
CA GLY A 276 5.02 -14.13 9.86
C GLY A 276 6.25 -13.51 9.20
N LEU A 277 6.18 -13.22 7.91
CA LEU A 277 7.25 -12.54 7.17
C LEU A 277 7.45 -11.10 7.63
N THR A 278 6.38 -10.40 8.03
CA THR A 278 6.48 -9.06 8.65
C THR A 278 7.36 -9.11 9.89
N ALA A 279 7.18 -10.11 10.77
CA ALA A 279 8.03 -10.28 11.94
C ALA A 279 9.50 -10.52 11.59
N SER A 280 9.78 -11.39 10.62
CA SER A 280 11.15 -11.66 10.18
C SER A 280 11.82 -10.44 9.56
N LEU A 281 11.12 -9.72 8.68
CA LEU A 281 11.65 -8.53 8.04
C LEU A 281 11.79 -7.38 9.04
N SER A 282 10.92 -7.23 10.04
CA SER A 282 11.10 -6.18 11.06
C SER A 282 12.41 -6.35 11.82
N VAL A 283 12.91 -7.59 12.01
CA VAL A 283 14.23 -7.84 12.58
C VAL A 283 15.35 -7.39 11.64
N LEU A 284 15.26 -7.76 10.35
CA LEU A 284 16.24 -7.34 9.34
C LEU A 284 16.26 -5.80 9.18
N PHE A 285 15.10 -5.17 9.30
CA PHE A 285 14.92 -3.74 9.11
C PHE A 285 15.06 -2.93 10.42
N LYS A 286 15.59 -3.50 11.50
CA LYS A 286 15.80 -2.77 12.77
C LYS A 286 16.63 -1.50 12.61
N VAL A 287 17.61 -1.51 11.70
CA VAL A 287 18.43 -0.34 11.38
C VAL A 287 17.59 0.81 10.78
N PHE A 288 16.41 0.49 10.24
CA PHE A 288 15.43 1.42 9.64
C PHE A 288 14.23 1.71 10.56
N GLY A 289 14.42 1.58 11.88
CA GLY A 289 13.31 1.75 12.83
C GLY A 289 12.29 0.62 12.80
N SER A 290 12.66 -0.56 12.27
CA SER A 290 11.84 -1.80 12.20
C SER A 290 10.63 -1.77 11.26
N HIS A 291 10.49 -0.73 10.44
CA HIS A 291 9.44 -0.66 9.44
C HIS A 291 9.82 -1.42 8.17
N THR A 292 8.95 -2.32 7.75
CA THR A 292 9.21 -3.22 6.60
C THR A 292 8.58 -2.72 5.31
N PHE A 293 7.96 -1.53 5.34
CA PHE A 293 7.05 -1.06 4.30
C PHE A 293 6.02 -2.15 3.97
N THR A 294 5.65 -2.34 2.72
CA THR A 294 4.78 -3.44 2.30
C THR A 294 5.60 -4.60 1.67
N TRP A 295 6.90 -4.72 1.96
CA TRP A 295 7.71 -5.85 1.48
C TRP A 295 7.14 -7.23 1.84
N PRO A 296 6.66 -7.48 3.07
CA PRO A 296 6.05 -8.76 3.42
C PRO A 296 4.86 -9.10 2.49
N PHE A 297 3.96 -8.14 2.29
CA PHE A 297 2.85 -8.29 1.34
C PHE A 297 3.35 -8.61 -0.08
N ASN A 298 4.30 -7.85 -0.62
CA ASN A 298 4.79 -8.04 -2.00
C ASN A 298 5.45 -9.41 -2.18
N ILE A 299 6.37 -9.78 -1.29
CA ILE A 299 7.13 -11.05 -1.38
C ILE A 299 6.19 -12.24 -1.21
N THR A 300 5.32 -12.23 -0.19
CA THR A 300 4.35 -13.31 0.02
C THR A 300 3.41 -13.45 -1.17
N THR A 301 2.88 -12.33 -1.69
CA THR A 301 1.94 -12.37 -2.81
C THR A 301 2.61 -12.84 -4.09
N TRP A 302 3.82 -12.38 -4.42
CA TRP A 302 4.56 -12.86 -5.59
C TRP A 302 4.87 -14.37 -5.49
N ALA A 303 5.39 -14.83 -4.35
CA ALA A 303 5.75 -16.23 -4.17
C ALA A 303 4.54 -17.15 -4.30
N LEU A 304 3.43 -16.80 -3.66
CA LEU A 304 2.21 -17.59 -3.67
C LEU A 304 1.48 -17.50 -5.02
N LEU A 305 1.40 -16.31 -5.63
CA LEU A 305 0.81 -16.18 -6.96
C LEU A 305 1.58 -16.97 -8.03
N ALA A 306 2.92 -16.96 -7.98
CA ALA A 306 3.77 -17.74 -8.88
C ALA A 306 3.57 -19.27 -8.72
N ALA A 307 3.10 -19.73 -7.56
CA ALA A 307 2.81 -21.14 -7.32
C ALA A 307 1.46 -21.59 -7.91
N VAL A 308 0.50 -20.66 -8.12
CA VAL A 308 -0.88 -20.98 -8.53
C VAL A 308 -0.97 -21.87 -9.78
N PRO A 309 -0.18 -21.67 -10.85
CA PRO A 309 -0.23 -22.53 -12.05
C PRO A 309 0.03 -24.02 -11.76
N LEU A 310 0.69 -24.36 -10.64
CA LEU A 310 0.98 -25.73 -10.22
C LEU A 310 -0.03 -26.27 -9.19
N LEU A 311 -1.01 -25.47 -8.78
CA LEU A 311 -1.98 -25.80 -7.73
C LEU A 311 -3.39 -25.95 -8.34
N PRO A 312 -3.81 -27.15 -8.77
CA PRO A 312 -5.02 -27.35 -9.58
C PRO A 312 -6.34 -26.99 -8.86
N ARG A 313 -6.32 -26.83 -7.54
CA ARG A 313 -7.49 -26.41 -6.73
C ARG A 313 -7.56 -24.90 -6.54
N ILE A 314 -6.49 -24.18 -6.86
CA ILE A 314 -6.41 -22.72 -6.74
C ILE A 314 -6.63 -22.11 -8.12
N THR A 315 -7.60 -21.21 -8.23
CA THR A 315 -8.08 -20.71 -9.53
C THR A 315 -8.04 -19.19 -9.59
N LEU A 316 -7.38 -18.65 -10.63
CA LEU A 316 -7.31 -17.22 -10.92
C LEU A 316 -8.64 -16.69 -11.47
N ILE A 317 -8.94 -15.42 -11.21
CA ILE A 317 -9.93 -14.67 -11.99
C ILE A 317 -9.35 -14.51 -13.40
N ASP A 318 -10.10 -14.89 -14.44
CA ASP A 318 -9.65 -14.68 -15.82
C ASP A 318 -9.73 -13.17 -16.12
N ASP A 319 -8.65 -12.57 -16.63
CA ASP A 319 -8.62 -11.17 -17.07
C ASP A 319 -9.53 -10.91 -18.31
N ASP A 320 -10.12 -11.96 -18.90
CA ASP A 320 -10.87 -11.94 -20.18
C ASP A 320 -12.40 -11.73 -20.07
N LYS A 321 -12.92 -11.43 -18.87
CA LYS A 321 -14.36 -11.14 -18.68
C LYS A 321 -14.60 -9.98 -17.72
N SER A 322 -14.22 -8.78 -18.12
CA SER A 322 -14.81 -7.52 -17.63
C SER A 322 -15.10 -6.58 -18.78
#